data_AF-A0AA38C0J0-F1
#
_entry.id   AF-A0AA38C0J0-F1
#
_cell.length_a   1.000
_cell.length_b   1.000
_cell.length_c   1.000
_cell.angle_alpha   90.00
_cell.angle_beta   90.00
_cell.angle_gamma   90.00
#
_symmetry.space_group_name_H-M   'P 1'
#
loop_
_entity.id
_entity.type
_entity.pdbx_description
1 polymer ?
#
loop_
_entity_poly.entity_id
_entity_poly.type
_entity_poly.pdbx_seq_one_letter_code
_entity_poly.pdbx_strand_id
1 'polypeptide(L)'
;LLEAAWCITNIATGDVEQTRALLPALPMIIAHLGEKSSIPVAEQCAWALGNVAGEGEEFRDILLAQGALLPLARLMLSNKDSTSRTAAWALSNLIKGPKPKAATELIKMNGVPEAIIRHMQKG
;
A
#
# COMPACT_ATOMS: atom_id res chain seq x y z
N LEU A 1 5.97 17.52 -5.94
CA LEU A 1 5.14 16.28 -5.94
C LEU A 1 5.50 15.41 -4.75
N LEU A 2 6.78 15.21 -4.50
CA LEU A 2 7.24 14.49 -3.32
C LEU A 2 6.76 15.14 -2.02
N GLU A 3 6.86 16.45 -1.91
CA GLU A 3 6.41 17.24 -0.74
C GLU A 3 4.91 17.09 -0.50
N ALA A 4 4.11 17.05 -1.58
CA ALA A 4 2.67 16.80 -1.49
C ALA A 4 2.38 15.36 -1.01
N ALA A 5 3.15 14.37 -1.49
CA ALA A 5 3.05 12.99 -1.01
C ALA A 5 3.42 12.89 0.48
N TRP A 6 4.45 13.61 0.93
CA TRP A 6 4.79 13.72 2.35
C TRP A 6 3.67 14.33 3.18
N CYS A 7 3.02 15.40 2.70
CA CYS A 7 1.86 15.97 3.38
C CYS A 7 0.74 14.95 3.53
N ILE A 8 0.45 14.18 2.48
CA ILE A 8 -0.57 13.13 2.51
C ILE A 8 -0.21 12.04 3.53
N THR A 9 1.06 11.58 3.57
CA THR A 9 1.51 10.59 4.56
C THR A 9 1.30 11.10 5.98
N ASN A 10 1.64 12.36 6.27
CA ASN A 10 1.47 12.95 7.60
C ASN A 10 0.00 13.05 8.02
N ILE A 11 -0.91 13.31 7.07
CA ILE A 11 -2.35 13.29 7.34
C ILE A 11 -2.82 11.85 7.61
N ALA A 12 -2.32 10.87 6.85
CA ALA A 12 -2.66 9.46 7.03
C ALA A 12 -2.15 8.86 8.35
N THR A 13 -1.10 9.41 8.94
CA THR A 13 -0.60 9.02 10.28
C THR A 13 -1.36 9.67 11.44
N GLY A 14 -2.33 10.52 11.12
CA GLY A 14 -3.16 11.22 12.08
C GLY A 14 -4.24 10.33 12.70
N ASP A 15 -5.28 10.96 13.26
CA ASP A 15 -6.46 10.27 13.75
C ASP A 15 -7.41 9.80 12.63
N VAL A 16 -8.47 9.10 13.02
CA VAL A 16 -9.48 8.56 12.11
C VAL A 16 -10.14 9.63 11.22
N GLU A 17 -10.33 10.84 11.73
CA GLU A 17 -10.97 11.92 10.96
C GLU A 17 -10.00 12.52 9.94
N GLN A 18 -8.72 12.64 10.30
CA GLN A 18 -7.65 13.02 9.37
C GLN A 18 -7.50 11.98 8.25
N THR A 19 -7.51 10.70 8.60
CA THR A 19 -7.48 9.60 7.61
C THR A 19 -8.73 9.61 6.73
N ARG A 20 -9.92 9.87 7.29
CA ARG A 20 -11.17 10.00 6.53
C ARG A 20 -11.16 11.18 5.55
N ALA A 21 -10.47 12.27 5.87
CA ALA A 21 -10.32 13.40 4.95
C ALA A 21 -9.55 13.02 3.68
N LEU A 22 -8.78 11.93 3.67
CA LEU A 22 -8.05 11.45 2.50
C LEU A 22 -8.88 10.59 1.54
N LEU A 23 -10.10 10.17 1.92
CA LEU A 23 -10.95 9.30 1.07
C LEU A 23 -11.12 9.81 -0.38
N PRO A 24 -11.35 11.12 -0.63
CA PRO A 24 -11.47 11.64 -1.99
C PRO A 24 -10.16 11.60 -2.78
N ALA A 25 -9.01 11.59 -2.09
CA ALA A 25 -7.69 11.59 -2.70
C ALA A 25 -7.15 10.19 -2.98
N LEU A 26 -7.75 9.13 -2.38
CA LEU A 26 -7.28 7.75 -2.51
C LEU A 26 -7.08 7.28 -3.97
N PRO A 27 -7.98 7.55 -4.93
CA PRO A 27 -7.76 7.13 -6.32
C PRO A 27 -6.48 7.72 -6.94
N MET A 28 -6.17 8.98 -6.59
CA MET A 28 -4.96 9.66 -7.05
C MET A 28 -3.72 9.10 -6.36
N ILE A 29 -3.79 8.82 -5.05
CA ILE A 29 -2.68 8.21 -4.29
C ILE A 29 -2.36 6.81 -4.85
N ILE A 30 -3.39 6.01 -5.17
CA ILE A 30 -3.24 4.68 -5.79
C ILE A 30 -2.60 4.79 -7.18
N ALA A 31 -3.03 5.77 -7.99
CA ALA A 31 -2.47 5.98 -9.32
C ALA A 31 -0.96 6.29 -9.28
N HIS A 32 -0.49 6.93 -8.21
CA HIS A 32 0.92 7.24 -8.01
C HIS A 32 1.80 6.06 -7.57
N LEU A 33 1.23 4.87 -7.33
CA LEU A 33 2.01 3.64 -7.13
C LEU A 33 2.56 3.04 -8.44
N GLY A 34 2.08 3.51 -9.59
CA GLY A 34 2.45 2.98 -10.90
C GLY A 34 3.81 3.49 -11.43
N GLU A 35 4.26 2.90 -12.53
CA GLU A 35 5.56 3.16 -13.19
C GLU A 35 5.75 4.61 -13.65
N LYS A 36 4.67 5.41 -13.71
CA LYS A 36 4.72 6.81 -14.11
C LYS A 36 5.21 7.76 -13.01
N SER A 37 5.26 7.32 -11.75
CA SER A 37 5.77 8.11 -10.62
C SER A 37 7.26 7.85 -10.37
N SER A 38 7.94 8.84 -9.79
CA SER A 38 9.27 8.60 -9.24
C SER A 38 9.19 7.65 -8.04
N ILE A 39 10.27 6.88 -7.84
CA ILE A 39 10.38 5.92 -6.72
C ILE A 39 10.02 6.55 -5.37
N PRO A 40 10.57 7.74 -5.00
CA PRO A 40 10.28 8.32 -3.69
C PRO A 40 8.80 8.71 -3.55
N VAL A 41 8.14 9.12 -4.63
CA VAL A 41 6.71 9.42 -4.61
C VAL A 41 5.90 8.13 -4.44
N ALA A 42 6.22 7.08 -5.19
CA ALA A 42 5.53 5.79 -5.07
C ALA A 42 5.71 5.17 -3.67
N GLU A 43 6.90 5.28 -3.07
CA GLU A 43 7.17 4.86 -1.70
C GLU A 43 6.33 5.64 -0.68
N GLN A 44 6.26 6.97 -0.80
CA GLN A 44 5.43 7.79 0.07
C GLN A 44 3.94 7.48 -0.08
N CYS A 45 3.46 7.31 -1.31
CA CYS A 45 2.08 6.90 -1.56
C CYS A 45 1.79 5.51 -0.97
N ALA A 46 2.70 4.54 -1.09
CA ALA A 46 2.55 3.23 -0.47
C ALA A 46 2.50 3.34 1.06
N TRP A 47 3.33 4.20 1.65
CA TRP A 47 3.35 4.44 3.08
C TRP A 47 2.03 5.06 3.57
N ALA A 48 1.52 6.08 2.88
CA ALA A 48 0.23 6.68 3.18
C ALA A 48 -0.92 5.66 3.13
N LEU A 49 -0.97 4.82 2.08
CA LEU A 49 -2.02 3.79 1.95
C LEU A 49 -1.91 2.71 3.03
N GLY A 50 -0.70 2.35 3.44
CA GLY A 50 -0.52 1.40 4.54
C GLY A 50 -0.99 1.96 5.89
N ASN A 51 -0.84 3.27 6.13
CA ASN A 51 -1.42 3.92 7.33
C ASN A 51 -2.96 3.94 7.24
N VAL A 52 -3.53 4.35 6.10
CA VAL A 52 -4.99 4.33 5.87
C VAL A 52 -5.57 2.92 6.09
N ALA A 53 -4.90 1.88 5.56
CA ALA A 53 -5.31 0.49 5.77
C ALA A 53 -5.19 0.04 7.25
N GLY A 54 -4.24 0.61 7.98
CA GLY A 54 -4.03 0.34 9.40
C GLY A 54 -5.15 0.87 10.29
N GLU A 55 -5.82 1.94 9.86
CA GLU A 55 -6.82 2.66 10.66
C GLU A 55 -8.06 1.81 10.99
N GLY A 56 -8.55 1.01 10.04
CA GLY A 56 -9.77 0.24 10.27
C GLY A 56 -10.21 -0.63 9.11
N GLU A 57 -11.17 -1.54 9.38
CA GLU A 57 -11.73 -2.43 8.36
C GLU A 57 -12.46 -1.66 7.25
N GLU A 58 -13.17 -0.59 7.61
CA GLU A 58 -13.83 0.31 6.65
C GLU A 58 -12.85 0.83 5.59
N PHE A 59 -11.70 1.34 6.03
CA PHE A 59 -10.68 1.88 5.13
C PHE A 59 -10.05 0.80 4.25
N ARG A 60 -9.83 -0.41 4.79
CA ARG A 60 -9.34 -1.54 3.98
C ARG A 60 -10.32 -1.94 2.90
N ASP A 61 -11.61 -2.03 3.23
CA ASP A 61 -12.66 -2.37 2.27
C ASP A 61 -12.74 -1.30 1.15
N ILE A 62 -12.62 -0.02 1.49
CA ILE A 62 -12.57 1.08 0.50
C ILE A 62 -11.34 0.97 -0.40
N LEU A 63 -10.15 0.76 0.17
CA LEU A 63 -8.90 0.63 -0.60
C LEU A 63 -8.94 -0.57 -1.55
N LEU A 64 -9.49 -1.70 -1.10
CA LEU A 64 -9.68 -2.89 -1.93
C LEU A 64 -10.68 -2.62 -3.05
N ALA A 65 -11.81 -1.96 -2.76
CA ALA A 65 -12.81 -1.58 -3.76
C ALA A 65 -12.25 -0.61 -4.82
N GLN A 66 -11.30 0.25 -4.43
CA GLN A 66 -10.60 1.15 -5.35
C GLN A 66 -9.40 0.50 -6.08
N GLY A 67 -9.11 -0.78 -5.82
CA GLY A 67 -8.09 -1.52 -6.55
C GLY A 67 -6.66 -1.30 -6.08
N ALA A 68 -6.44 -0.92 -4.81
CA ALA A 68 -5.10 -0.69 -4.25
C ALA A 68 -4.21 -1.96 -4.21
N LEU A 69 -4.81 -3.16 -4.20
CA LEU A 69 -4.11 -4.43 -4.01
C LEU A 69 -3.06 -4.70 -5.10
N LEU A 70 -3.45 -4.59 -6.38
CA LEU A 70 -2.58 -4.94 -7.50
C LEU A 70 -1.37 -3.98 -7.64
N PRO A 71 -1.54 -2.65 -7.57
CA PRO A 71 -0.40 -1.73 -7.61
C PRO A 71 0.58 -1.93 -6.45
N LEU A 72 0.09 -2.16 -5.23
CA LEU A 72 0.95 -2.46 -4.08
C LEU A 72 1.70 -3.79 -4.24
N ALA A 73 1.03 -4.83 -4.74
CA ALA A 73 1.66 -6.12 -5.04
C ALA A 73 2.79 -5.96 -6.06
N ARG A 74 2.58 -5.22 -7.15
CA ARG A 74 3.61 -4.92 -8.14
C ARG A 74 4.79 -4.15 -7.54
N LEU A 75 4.52 -3.18 -6.68
CA LEU A 75 5.55 -2.39 -6.02
C LEU A 75 6.41 -3.25 -5.08
N MET A 76 5.81 -4.25 -4.42
CA MET A 76 6.53 -5.23 -3.60
C MET A 76 7.49 -6.09 -4.44
N LEU A 77 7.16 -6.38 -5.70
CA LEU A 77 8.03 -7.14 -6.62
C LEU A 77 9.24 -6.32 -7.13
N SER A 78 9.33 -5.03 -6.79
CA SER A 78 10.45 -4.17 -7.17
C SER A 78 11.80 -4.73 -6.68
N ASN A 79 12.84 -4.57 -7.51
CA ASN A 79 14.21 -4.93 -7.14
C ASN A 79 14.85 -3.94 -6.13
N LYS A 80 14.13 -2.88 -5.74
CA LYS A 80 14.60 -1.90 -4.76
C LYS A 80 14.16 -2.31 -3.36
N ASP A 81 15.13 -2.54 -2.48
CA ASP A 81 14.87 -3.09 -1.15
C ASP A 81 14.04 -2.14 -0.26
N SER A 82 14.19 -0.81 -0.38
CA SER A 82 13.36 0.16 0.36
C SER A 82 11.90 0.14 -0.09
N THR A 83 11.70 0.12 -1.41
CA THR A 83 10.39 0.18 -2.05
C THR A 83 9.59 -1.09 -1.78
N SER A 84 10.24 -2.24 -1.98
CA SER A 84 9.62 -3.55 -1.74
C SER A 84 9.22 -3.75 -0.29
N ARG A 85 10.05 -3.31 0.66
CA ARG A 85 9.74 -3.37 2.10
C ARG A 85 8.55 -2.49 2.48
N THR A 86 8.50 -1.26 1.96
CA THR A 86 7.40 -0.33 2.22
C THR A 86 6.08 -0.87 1.66
N ALA A 87 6.12 -1.40 0.44
CA ALA A 87 4.96 -2.05 -0.19
C ALA A 87 4.52 -3.32 0.58
N ALA A 88 5.46 -4.15 1.03
CA ALA A 88 5.16 -5.33 1.84
C ALA A 88 4.48 -4.95 3.18
N TRP A 89 4.96 -3.89 3.83
CA TRP A 89 4.32 -3.35 5.04
C TRP A 89 2.92 -2.80 4.76
N ALA A 90 2.72 -2.07 3.66
CA ALA A 90 1.40 -1.57 3.29
C ALA A 90 0.42 -2.71 2.97
N LEU A 91 0.90 -3.75 2.27
CA LEU A 91 0.12 -4.96 1.98
C LEU A 91 -0.25 -5.72 3.25
N SER A 92 0.66 -5.84 4.22
CA SER A 92 0.37 -6.55 5.47
C SER A 92 -0.74 -5.88 6.26
N ASN A 93 -0.81 -4.54 6.24
CA ASN A 93 -1.95 -3.79 6.79
C ASN A 93 -3.21 -3.97 5.93
N LEU A 94 -3.11 -3.88 4.60
CA LEU A 94 -4.27 -3.96 3.69
C LEU A 94 -4.98 -5.32 3.74
N ILE A 95 -4.24 -6.42 3.88
CA ILE A 95 -4.83 -7.77 3.92
C ILE A 95 -5.15 -8.24 5.34
N LYS A 96 -4.91 -7.40 6.36
CA LYS A 96 -5.18 -7.72 7.76
C LYS A 96 -6.68 -7.87 8.01
N GLY A 97 -7.05 -8.89 8.79
CA GLY A 97 -8.41 -9.07 9.28
C GLY A 97 -8.97 -10.46 9.01
N PRO A 98 -10.22 -10.72 9.44
CA PRO A 98 -10.81 -12.05 9.36
C PRO A 98 -11.22 -12.45 7.94
N LYS A 99 -11.24 -11.51 6.97
CA LYS A 99 -11.67 -11.75 5.60
C LYS A 99 -10.49 -12.25 4.75
N PRO A 100 -10.44 -13.54 4.36
CA PRO A 100 -9.29 -14.09 3.63
C PRO A 100 -9.25 -13.71 2.15
N LYS A 101 -10.24 -12.97 1.62
CA LYS A 101 -10.39 -12.72 0.18
C LYS A 101 -9.18 -11.98 -0.40
N ALA A 102 -8.78 -10.86 0.19
CA ALA A 102 -7.63 -10.08 -0.28
C ALA A 102 -6.31 -10.86 -0.17
N ALA A 103 -6.11 -11.60 0.92
CA ALA A 103 -4.95 -12.47 1.09
C ALA A 103 -4.94 -13.61 0.04
N THR A 104 -6.10 -14.20 -0.25
CA THR A 104 -6.26 -15.26 -1.26
C THR A 104 -5.99 -14.76 -2.67
N GLU A 105 -6.41 -13.53 -2.99
CA GLU A 105 -6.10 -12.88 -4.26
C GLU A 105 -4.61 -12.56 -4.36
N LEU A 106 -4.00 -12.05 -3.28
CA LEU A 106 -2.58 -11.71 -3.24
C LEU A 106 -1.68 -12.92 -3.50
N ILE A 107 -1.93 -14.07 -2.87
CA ILE A 107 -1.10 -15.28 -3.07
C ILE A 107 -1.24 -15.89 -4.47
N LYS A 108 -2.32 -15.56 -5.20
CA LYS A 108 -2.53 -16.01 -6.59
C LYS A 108 -1.79 -15.13 -7.59
N MET A 109 -1.28 -13.97 -7.17
CA MET A 109 -0.53 -13.08 -8.05
C MET A 109 0.86 -13.65 -8.34
N ASN A 110 1.22 -13.70 -9.63
CA ASN A 110 2.47 -14.26 -10.09
C ASN A 110 3.69 -13.56 -9.43
N GLY A 111 4.62 -14.34 -8.88
CA GLY A 111 5.85 -13.86 -8.26
C GLY A 111 5.71 -13.34 -6.83
N VAL A 112 4.48 -13.18 -6.30
CA VAL A 112 4.25 -12.67 -4.95
C VAL A 112 4.69 -13.66 -3.88
N PRO A 113 4.29 -14.96 -3.90
CA PRO A 113 4.76 -15.94 -2.92
C PRO A 113 6.29 -16.06 -2.89
N GLU A 114 6.93 -16.10 -4.06
CA GLU A 114 8.39 -16.19 -4.19
C GLU A 114 9.07 -14.94 -3.63
N ALA A 115 8.53 -13.75 -3.90
CA ALA A 115 9.05 -12.51 -3.35
C ALA A 115 8.97 -12.47 -1.83
N ILE A 116 7.85 -12.92 -1.24
CA ILE A 116 7.69 -12.99 0.23
C ILE A 116 8.77 -13.89 0.83
N ILE A 117 8.95 -15.10 0.29
CA ILE A 117 9.98 -16.05 0.75
C ILE A 117 11.39 -15.43 0.61
N ARG A 118 11.69 -14.83 -0.54
CA ARG A 118 12.96 -14.16 -0.80
C ARG A 118 13.25 -13.03 0.19
N HIS A 119 12.24 -12.22 0.53
CA HIS A 119 12.41 -11.14 1.51
C HIS A 119 12.65 -11.66 2.92
N MET A 120 12.03 -12.77 3.31
CA MET A 120 12.27 -13.42 4.60
C MET A 120 13.67 -14.02 4.74
N GLN A 121 14.30 -14.45 3.64
CA GLN A 121 15.66 -15.00 3.62
C GLN A 121 16.78 -13.93 3.69
N LYS A 122 16.43 -12.65 3.48
CA LYS A 122 17.38 -11.53 3.49
C LYS A 122 17.55 -10.88 4.88
N GLY A 123 16.75 -11.27 5.87
CA GLY A 123 16.84 -10.81 7.26
C GLY A 123 17.64 -11.80 8.11
#